data_AF-A0A8T4UCC9-F1
#
_entry.id   AF-A0A8T4UCC9-F1
#
_cell.length_a   1.000
_cell.length_b   1.000
_cell.length_c   1.000
_cell.angle_alpha   90.00
_cell.angle_beta   90.00
_cell.angle_gamma   90.00
#
_symmetry.space_group_name_H-M   'P 1'
#
loop_
_entity.id
_entity.type
_entity.pdbx_description
1 polymer ?
#
loop_
_entity_poly.entity_id
_entity_poly.type
_entity_poly.pdbx_seq_one_letter_code
_entity_poly.pdbx_strand_id
1 'polypeptide(L)'
;MAFKKITGKRIRFIRQDSNKKKQFRTKWQKPRGMHSKIRLRKKGHPVLPNIGYGSKKIKSTIVYINNLQDLKKINNNEVIISSKLSARKKLIVLEDILKRNIKIINIKNPEKFKSDLLEAFNKRKTENKNKNTKRTQKKDELKTKEEPKKEETK
;
A
#
# COMPACT_ATOMS: atom_id res chain seq x y z
N MET A 1 -5.68 -27.23 -0.42
CA MET A 1 -5.96 -27.20 -1.88
C MET A 1 -5.02 -26.22 -2.56
N ALA A 2 -4.15 -26.68 -3.45
CA ALA A 2 -3.18 -25.83 -4.14
C ALA A 2 -3.84 -25.08 -5.31
N PHE A 3 -3.56 -23.78 -5.43
CA PHE A 3 -4.04 -22.95 -6.53
C PHE A 3 -3.37 -23.38 -7.85
N LYS A 4 -4.11 -23.97 -8.78
CA LYS A 4 -3.58 -24.26 -10.11
C LYS A 4 -3.37 -22.94 -10.86
N LYS A 5 -2.10 -22.64 -11.18
CA LYS A 5 -1.74 -21.47 -11.98
C LYS A 5 -2.49 -21.54 -13.32
N ILE A 6 -3.23 -20.48 -13.64
CA ILE A 6 -3.91 -20.38 -14.94
C ILE A 6 -2.82 -20.25 -16.01
N THR A 7 -2.62 -21.29 -16.81
CA THR A 7 -1.56 -21.39 -17.84
C THR A 7 -1.96 -20.80 -19.19
N GLY A 8 -3.24 -20.46 -19.39
CA GLY A 8 -3.74 -19.91 -20.65
C GLY A 8 -3.43 -18.42 -20.85
N LYS A 9 -3.32 -17.99 -22.13
CA LYS A 9 -3.19 -16.58 -22.52
C LYS A 9 -4.41 -15.79 -22.05
N ARG A 10 -4.22 -14.88 -21.10
CA ARG A 10 -5.29 -14.00 -20.61
C ARG A 10 -5.59 -12.93 -21.63
N ILE A 11 -6.84 -12.86 -22.05
CA ILE A 11 -7.34 -11.78 -22.90
C ILE A 11 -7.50 -10.53 -22.04
N ARG A 12 -6.92 -9.41 -22.48
CA ARG A 12 -7.15 -8.10 -21.87
C ARG A 12 -8.36 -7.45 -22.54
N PHE A 13 -9.43 -7.24 -21.79
CA PHE A 13 -10.60 -6.53 -22.26
C PHE A 13 -10.36 -5.01 -22.19
N ILE A 14 -9.84 -4.46 -23.29
CA ILE A 14 -9.48 -3.04 -23.39
C ILE A 14 -10.59 -2.28 -24.14
N ARG A 15 -10.83 -1.02 -23.77
CA ARG A 15 -11.77 -0.12 -24.48
C ARG A 15 -11.35 0.08 -25.94
N GLN A 16 -12.34 0.16 -26.83
CA GLN A 16 -12.12 0.54 -28.23
C GLN A 16 -11.36 1.88 -28.32
N ASP A 17 -10.36 1.93 -29.21
CA ASP A 17 -9.58 3.15 -29.52
C ASP A 17 -8.81 3.76 -28.33
N SER A 18 -8.61 3.00 -27.24
CA SER A 18 -7.83 3.48 -26.08
C SER A 18 -6.35 3.73 -26.40
N ASN A 19 -5.84 3.08 -27.45
CA ASN A 19 -4.48 3.30 -27.96
C ASN A 19 -4.38 4.53 -28.86
N LYS A 20 -5.50 5.04 -29.39
CA LYS A 20 -5.51 6.18 -30.31
C LYS A 20 -5.51 7.53 -29.59
N LYS A 21 -6.22 7.65 -28.47
CA LYS A 21 -6.31 8.90 -27.70
C LYS A 21 -6.08 8.66 -26.21
N LYS A 22 -5.21 9.48 -25.60
CA LYS A 22 -4.90 9.44 -24.16
C LYS A 22 -6.13 9.64 -23.26
N GLN A 23 -7.14 10.38 -23.74
CA GLN A 23 -8.40 10.59 -23.03
C GLN A 23 -9.20 9.27 -22.85
N PHE A 24 -9.04 8.32 -23.78
CA PHE A 24 -9.69 7.02 -23.69
C PHE A 24 -8.86 6.09 -22.81
N ARG A 25 -9.21 6.04 -21.53
CA ARG A 25 -8.62 5.09 -20.58
C ARG A 25 -8.84 3.64 -21.02
N THR A 26 -7.94 2.76 -20.62
CA THR A 26 -7.95 1.32 -20.94
C THR A 26 -9.07 0.53 -20.26
N LYS A 27 -9.83 1.14 -19.34
CA LYS A 27 -10.97 0.53 -18.65
C LYS A 27 -12.04 0.11 -19.66
N TRP A 28 -12.42 -1.17 -19.64
CA TRP A 28 -13.45 -1.73 -20.51
C TRP A 28 -14.74 -0.89 -20.53
N GLN A 29 -15.27 -0.67 -21.73
CA GLN A 29 -16.57 -0.04 -21.98
C GLN A 29 -17.22 -0.77 -23.16
N LYS A 30 -18.52 -1.09 -23.04
CA LYS A 30 -19.25 -1.77 -24.11
C LYS A 30 -19.32 -0.86 -25.35
N PRO A 31 -18.80 -1.27 -26.53
CA PRO A 31 -18.89 -0.45 -27.73
C PRO A 31 -20.33 -0.35 -28.20
N ARG A 32 -20.81 0.88 -28.42
CA ARG A 32 -22.20 1.17 -28.82
C ARG A 32 -22.36 1.57 -30.29
N GLY A 33 -21.31 2.12 -30.90
CA GLY A 33 -21.38 2.67 -32.27
C GLY A 33 -21.77 1.63 -33.33
N MET A 34 -22.60 2.04 -34.29
CA MET A 34 -23.11 1.18 -35.36
C MET A 34 -21.98 0.48 -36.13
N HIS A 35 -20.96 1.25 -36.52
CA HIS A 35 -19.81 0.74 -37.29
C HIS A 35 -18.68 0.15 -36.44
N SER A 36 -18.86 0.01 -35.13
CA SER A 36 -17.82 -0.56 -34.27
C SER A 36 -17.58 -2.03 -34.63
N LYS A 37 -16.36 -2.33 -35.09
CA LYS A 37 -15.97 -3.69 -35.47
C LYS A 37 -15.91 -4.65 -34.27
N ILE A 38 -15.61 -4.12 -33.08
CA ILE A 38 -15.65 -4.88 -31.82
C ILE A 38 -17.09 -5.23 -31.46
N ARG A 39 -18.05 -4.28 -31.60
CA ARG A 39 -19.48 -4.55 -31.40
C ARG A 39 -19.98 -5.65 -32.34
N LEU A 40 -19.57 -5.57 -33.60
CA LEU A 40 -19.89 -6.54 -34.66
C LEU A 40 -19.07 -7.85 -34.59
N ARG A 41 -18.16 -7.99 -33.62
CA ARG A 41 -17.31 -9.18 -33.42
C ARG A 41 -16.49 -9.58 -34.67
N LYS A 42 -16.01 -8.61 -35.45
CA LYS A 42 -15.18 -8.91 -36.63
C LYS A 42 -13.81 -9.47 -36.25
N LYS A 43 -13.31 -10.43 -37.03
CA LYS A 43 -11.95 -11.00 -36.90
C LYS A 43 -10.90 -9.90 -36.97
N GLY A 44 -9.82 -10.04 -36.20
CA GLY A 44 -8.72 -9.06 -36.12
C GLY A 44 -8.92 -7.94 -35.10
N HIS A 45 -10.10 -7.82 -34.50
CA HIS A 45 -10.37 -6.86 -33.43
C HIS A 45 -10.43 -7.54 -32.04
N PRO A 46 -10.24 -6.78 -30.94
CA PRO A 46 -10.38 -7.30 -29.58
C PRO A 46 -11.75 -7.96 -29.35
N VAL A 47 -11.76 -9.05 -28.58
CA VAL A 47 -13.00 -9.77 -28.26
C VAL A 47 -13.81 -9.06 -27.16
N LEU A 48 -15.13 -9.25 -27.19
CA LEU A 48 -16.04 -8.81 -26.13
C LEU A 48 -15.93 -9.76 -24.92
N PRO A 49 -16.04 -9.25 -23.67
CA PRO A 49 -16.23 -10.09 -22.50
C PRO A 49 -17.51 -10.93 -22.65
N ASN A 50 -17.41 -12.22 -22.35
CA ASN A 50 -18.51 -13.18 -22.32
C ASN A 50 -18.38 -14.08 -21.08
N ILE A 51 -19.43 -14.84 -20.76
CA ILE A 51 -19.44 -15.76 -19.61
C ILE A 51 -18.39 -16.89 -19.76
N GLY A 52 -18.09 -17.31 -21.00
CA GLY A 52 -17.15 -18.38 -21.30
C GLY A 52 -15.68 -18.06 -20.98
N TYR A 53 -15.32 -16.78 -20.87
CA TYR A 53 -14.00 -16.35 -20.41
C TYR A 53 -13.87 -16.27 -18.88
N GLY A 54 -14.94 -16.52 -18.12
CA GLY A 54 -14.90 -16.52 -16.66
C GLY A 54 -14.04 -17.66 -16.10
N SER A 55 -13.16 -17.35 -15.15
CA SER A 55 -12.45 -18.36 -14.38
C SER A 55 -13.37 -19.07 -13.39
N LYS A 56 -13.03 -20.31 -13.02
CA LYS A 56 -13.71 -21.03 -11.91
C LYS A 56 -13.78 -20.13 -10.67
N LYS A 57 -14.92 -20.12 -9.98
CA LYS A 57 -15.09 -19.40 -8.71
C LYS A 57 -14.20 -20.05 -7.66
N ILE A 58 -13.04 -19.45 -7.40
CA ILE A 58 -12.15 -19.85 -6.31
C ILE A 58 -12.44 -18.91 -5.15
N LYS A 59 -12.85 -19.46 -3.99
CA LYS A 59 -12.95 -18.69 -2.75
C LYS A 59 -11.53 -18.43 -2.26
N SER A 60 -11.00 -17.24 -2.53
CA SER A 60 -9.75 -16.79 -1.91
C SER A 60 -10.02 -16.49 -0.44
N THR A 61 -9.41 -17.26 0.46
CA THR A 61 -9.45 -17.05 1.92
C THR A 61 -8.49 -15.94 2.35
N ILE A 62 -8.35 -14.88 1.55
CA ILE A 62 -7.44 -13.78 1.83
C ILE A 62 -8.18 -12.76 2.69
N VAL A 63 -7.63 -12.43 3.85
CA VAL A 63 -8.23 -11.48 4.78
C VAL A 63 -7.42 -10.18 4.79
N TYR A 64 -8.14 -9.06 4.69
CA TYR A 64 -7.57 -7.72 4.78
C TYR A 64 -7.61 -7.22 6.22
N ILE A 65 -6.48 -6.77 6.74
CA ILE A 65 -6.32 -6.40 8.15
C ILE A 65 -6.10 -4.91 8.31
N ASN A 66 -6.92 -4.29 9.15
CA ASN A 66 -6.84 -2.88 9.53
C ASN A 66 -6.41 -2.67 10.98
N ASN A 67 -6.59 -3.67 11.86
CA ASN A 67 -6.27 -3.55 13.27
C ASN A 67 -5.77 -4.89 13.87
N LEU A 68 -5.48 -4.90 15.18
CA LEU A 68 -5.06 -6.10 15.91
C LEU A 68 -6.22 -7.05 16.25
N GLN A 69 -7.45 -6.56 16.33
CA GLN A 69 -8.63 -7.39 16.62
C GLN A 69 -8.97 -8.29 15.43
N ASP A 70 -8.75 -7.81 14.20
CA ASP A 70 -8.94 -8.56 12.96
C ASP A 70 -8.01 -9.78 12.95
N LEU A 71 -6.78 -9.66 13.47
CA LEU A 71 -5.83 -10.77 13.63
C LEU A 71 -6.32 -11.85 14.60
N LYS A 72 -7.07 -11.49 15.64
CA LYS A 72 -7.56 -12.45 16.63
C LYS A 72 -8.63 -13.38 16.06
N LYS A 73 -9.37 -12.92 15.05
CA LYS A 73 -10.47 -13.68 14.42
C LYS A 73 -9.99 -14.63 13.32
N ILE A 74 -8.69 -14.65 13.04
CA ILE A 74 -8.11 -15.37 11.91
C ILE A 74 -7.36 -16.61 12.41
N ASN A 75 -7.67 -17.76 11.80
CA ASN A 75 -6.99 -19.02 12.08
C ASN A 75 -6.01 -19.39 10.95
N ASN A 76 -6.50 -19.76 9.76
CA ASN A 76 -5.67 -20.36 8.69
C ASN A 76 -5.67 -19.56 7.37
N ASN A 77 -5.92 -18.25 7.43
CA ASN A 77 -6.06 -17.42 6.25
C ASN A 77 -4.77 -16.67 5.91
N GLU A 78 -4.51 -16.46 4.62
CA GLU A 78 -3.45 -15.57 4.18
C GLU A 78 -3.87 -14.11 4.42
N VAL A 79 -2.93 -13.29 4.85
CA VAL A 79 -3.22 -11.94 5.33
C VAL A 79 -2.63 -10.86 4.42
N ILE A 80 -3.42 -9.81 4.18
CA ILE A 80 -2.96 -8.54 3.61
C ILE A 80 -3.03 -7.47 4.69
N ILE A 81 -1.87 -6.89 5.01
CA ILE A 81 -1.78 -5.73 5.90
C ILE A 81 -2.17 -4.47 5.13
N SER A 82 -3.10 -3.70 5.70
CA SER A 82 -3.53 -2.42 5.14
C SER A 82 -2.38 -1.43 4.97
N SER A 83 -2.32 -0.78 3.80
CA SER A 83 -1.33 0.27 3.53
C SER A 83 -1.49 1.47 4.46
N LYS A 84 -2.74 1.75 4.88
CA LYS A 84 -3.13 2.87 5.75
C LYS A 84 -2.65 2.74 7.19
N LEU A 85 -2.25 1.54 7.63
CA LEU A 85 -1.70 1.35 8.96
C LEU A 85 -0.38 2.13 9.12
N SER A 86 -0.25 2.82 10.25
CA SER A 86 0.97 3.55 10.59
C SER A 86 2.11 2.59 10.92
N ALA A 87 3.36 3.06 10.78
CA ALA A 87 4.55 2.26 11.05
C ALA A 87 4.56 1.63 12.46
N ARG A 88 4.10 2.37 13.48
CA ARG A 88 4.00 1.86 14.86
C ARG A 88 3.01 0.70 14.97
N LYS A 89 1.81 0.86 14.40
CA LYS A 89 0.78 -0.19 14.42
C LYS A 89 1.20 -1.40 13.59
N LYS A 90 1.88 -1.18 12.45
CA LYS A 90 2.43 -2.26 11.62
C LYS A 90 3.42 -3.11 12.38
N LEU A 91 4.26 -2.53 13.24
CA LEU A 91 5.21 -3.27 14.05
C LEU A 91 4.51 -4.25 15.00
N ILE A 92 3.48 -3.78 15.73
CA ILE A 92 2.71 -4.63 16.65
C ILE A 92 1.97 -5.74 15.88
N VAL A 93 1.35 -5.39 14.75
CA VAL A 93 0.66 -6.34 13.87
C VAL A 93 1.63 -7.41 13.35
N LEU A 94 2.85 -7.02 12.96
CA LEU A 94 3.86 -7.94 12.47
C LEU A 94 4.39 -8.87 13.56
N GLU A 95 4.58 -8.36 14.77
CA GLU A 95 4.98 -9.18 15.91
C GLU A 95 3.96 -10.27 16.20
N ASP A 96 2.67 -9.93 16.23
CA ASP A 96 1.61 -10.90 16.45
C ASP A 96 1.47 -11.91 15.30
N ILE A 97 1.66 -11.46 14.05
CA ILE A 97 1.65 -12.35 12.89
C ILE A 97 2.80 -13.35 12.94
N LEU A 98 4.02 -12.89 13.28
CA LEU A 98 5.19 -13.75 13.41
C LEU A 98 5.00 -14.77 14.53
N LYS A 99 4.48 -14.34 15.68
CA LYS A 99 4.16 -15.23 16.81
C LYS A 99 3.14 -16.31 16.43
N ARG A 100 2.12 -15.95 15.62
CA ARG A 100 1.07 -16.88 15.17
C ARG A 100 1.44 -17.66 13.90
N ASN A 101 2.62 -17.42 13.33
CA ASN A 101 3.10 -18.00 12.08
C ASN A 101 2.09 -17.88 10.91
N ILE A 102 1.44 -16.72 10.79
CA ILE A 102 0.47 -16.45 9.72
C ILE A 102 1.19 -15.93 8.48
N LYS A 103 0.83 -16.42 7.30
CA LYS A 103 1.43 -16.00 6.03
C LYS A 103 0.93 -14.63 5.58
N ILE A 104 1.85 -13.73 5.23
CA ILE A 104 1.58 -12.39 4.70
C ILE A 104 1.81 -12.39 3.18
N ILE A 105 0.88 -11.79 2.43
CA ILE A 105 0.98 -11.71 0.96
C ILE A 105 1.78 -10.48 0.49
N ASN A 106 1.57 -9.33 1.14
CA ASN A 106 2.11 -8.06 0.69
C ASN A 106 3.61 -7.88 1.00
N ILE A 107 4.11 -8.58 2.02
CA ILE A 107 5.49 -8.43 2.50
C ILE A 107 6.21 -9.76 2.27
N LYS A 108 7.32 -9.71 1.52
CA LYS A 108 8.14 -10.91 1.26
C LYS A 108 8.88 -11.38 2.52
N ASN A 109 9.56 -10.46 3.22
CA ASN A 109 10.36 -10.78 4.40
C ASN A 109 9.88 -9.95 5.61
N PRO A 110 9.08 -10.53 6.53
CA PRO A 110 8.51 -9.81 7.67
C PRO A 110 9.54 -9.36 8.71
N GLU A 111 10.57 -10.19 8.97
CA GLU A 111 11.61 -9.89 9.97
C GLU A 111 12.46 -8.69 9.57
N LYS A 112 12.96 -8.69 8.32
CA LYS A 112 13.71 -7.57 7.77
C LYS A 112 12.88 -6.28 7.79
N PHE A 113 11.60 -6.38 7.44
CA PHE A 113 10.72 -5.21 7.49
C PHE A 113 10.55 -4.67 8.92
N LYS A 114 10.53 -5.55 9.93
CA LYS A 114 10.52 -5.15 11.34
C LYS A 114 11.81 -4.44 11.75
N SER A 115 12.98 -4.97 11.38
CA SER A 115 14.27 -4.35 11.71
C SER A 115 14.42 -2.97 11.08
N ASP A 116 14.07 -2.84 9.79
CA ASP A 116 14.16 -1.58 9.05
C ASP A 116 13.26 -0.50 9.69
N LEU A 117 12.06 -0.90 10.16
CA LEU A 117 11.17 0.00 10.88
C LEU A 117 11.76 0.46 12.23
N LEU A 118 12.33 -0.46 13.01
CA LEU A 118 12.96 -0.15 14.30
C LEU A 118 14.15 0.79 14.14
N GLU A 119 15.02 0.52 13.16
CA GLU A 119 16.16 1.36 12.85
C GLU A 119 15.73 2.78 12.47
N ALA A 120 14.69 2.91 11.63
CA ALA A 120 14.11 4.19 11.26
C ALA A 120 13.52 4.96 12.47
N PHE A 121 12.91 4.26 13.43
CA PHE A 121 12.44 4.89 14.67
C PHE A 121 13.58 5.40 15.53
N ASN A 122 14.66 4.62 15.68
CA ASN A 122 15.83 5.01 16.46
C ASN A 122 16.53 6.23 15.85
N LYS A 123 16.75 6.23 14.52
CA LYS A 123 17.29 7.39 13.78
C LYS A 123 16.45 8.66 13.98
N ARG A 124 15.12 8.54 13.88
CA ARG A 124 14.23 9.68 14.16
C ARG A 124 14.33 10.17 15.60
N LYS A 125 14.47 9.27 16.57
CA LYS A 125 14.60 9.62 17.99
C LYS A 125 15.91 10.36 18.26
N THR A 126 17.03 9.92 17.69
CA THR A 126 18.33 10.59 17.83
C THR A 126 18.35 11.96 17.14
N GLU A 127 17.82 12.05 15.92
CA GLU A 127 17.69 13.35 15.22
C GLU A 127 16.84 14.35 16.00
N ASN A 128 15.70 13.92 16.55
CA ASN A 128 14.83 14.80 17.33
C ASN A 128 15.51 15.24 18.64
N LYS A 129 16.27 14.36 19.30
CA LYS A 129 17.06 14.72 20.48
C LYS A 129 18.10 15.79 20.15
N ASN A 130 18.84 15.61 19.05
CA ASN A 130 19.86 16.56 18.58
C ASN A 130 19.25 17.90 18.13
N LYS A 131 18.05 17.90 17.53
CA LYS A 131 17.32 19.14 17.18
C LYS A 131 16.84 19.88 18.43
N ASN A 132 16.40 19.15 19.46
CA ASN A 132 15.96 19.76 20.70
C ASN A 132 17.12 20.37 21.50
N THR A 133 18.26 19.69 21.61
CA THR A 133 19.45 20.25 22.28
C THR A 133 19.99 21.51 21.59
N LYS A 134 20.01 21.52 20.25
CA LYS A 134 20.35 22.74 19.47
C LYS A 134 19.34 23.87 19.70
N ARG A 135 18.05 23.56 19.86
CA ARG A 135 17.01 24.56 20.15
C ARG A 135 17.10 25.13 21.57
N THR A 136 17.44 24.32 22.57
CA THR A 136 17.65 24.80 23.94
C THR A 136 18.89 25.68 24.02
N GLN A 137 20.02 25.24 23.46
CA GLN A 137 21.25 26.05 23.38
C GLN A 137 21.00 27.41 22.70
N LYS A 138 20.30 27.42 21.57
CA LYS A 138 19.96 28.67 20.87
C LYS A 138 19.00 29.57 21.67
N LYS A 139 18.10 29.01 22.48
CA LYS A 139 17.22 29.77 23.37
C LYS A 139 17.98 30.36 24.56
N ASP A 140 18.92 29.62 25.12
CA ASP A 140 19.74 30.06 26.26
C ASP A 140 20.73 31.16 25.83
N GLU A 141 21.30 31.06 24.61
CA GLU A 141 22.10 32.12 23.96
C GLU A 141 21.29 33.40 23.62
N LEU A 142 20.01 33.26 23.31
CA LEU A 142 19.12 34.42 23.06
C LEU A 142 18.76 35.15 24.35
N LYS A 143 18.57 34.42 25.46
CA LYS A 143 18.29 35.01 26.79
C LYS A 143 19.49 35.76 27.36
N THR A 144 20.70 35.22 27.24
CA THR A 144 21.94 35.88 27.69
C THR A 144 22.27 37.16 26.91
N LYS A 145 21.74 37.33 25.68
CA LYS A 145 21.88 38.57 24.89
C LYS A 145 20.83 39.65 25.21
N GLU A 146 19.74 39.33 25.89
CA GLU A 146 18.69 40.28 26.28
C GLU A 146 18.91 40.88 27.68
N GLU A 147 19.70 40.25 28.55
CA GLU A 147 20.01 40.72 29.90
C GLU A 147 20.91 41.99 30.00
N PRO A 148 21.79 42.37 29.04
CA PRO A 148 22.61 43.58 29.18
C PRO A 148 21.95 44.90 28.73
N LYS A 149 20.64 44.95 28.44
CA LYS A 149 19.96 46.20 27.99
C LYS A 149 19.06 46.88 29.03
N LYS A 150 19.05 46.43 30.29
CA LYS A 150 18.18 47.00 31.34
C LYS A 150 18.91 47.74 32.48
N GLU A 151 20.24 47.83 32.47
CA GLU A 151 21.00 48.47 33.56
C GLU A 151 21.51 49.90 33.28
N GLU A 152 21.34 50.45 32.08
CA GLU A 152 21.74 51.83 31.76
C GLU A 152 20.51 52.76 31.62
N THR A 153 19.94 53.20 32.74
CA THR A 153 19.22 54.48 32.82
C THR A 153 19.16 54.90 34.30
N LYS A 154 20.11 55.75 34.70
CA LYS A 154 20.06 56.57 35.92
C LYS A 154 20.64 57.94 35.59
#